data_AF-A0A2N0M2S9-F1
#
_entry.id   AF-A0A2N0M2S9-F1
#
_cell.length_a   1.000
_cell.length_b   1.000
_cell.length_c   1.000
_cell.angle_alpha   90.00
_cell.angle_beta   90.00
_cell.angle_gamma   90.00
#
_symmetry.space_group_name_H-M   'P 1'
#
loop_
_entity.id
_entity.type
_entity.pdbx_description
1 polymer ?
#
loop_
_entity_poly.entity_id
_entity_poly.type
_entity_poly.pdbx_seq_one_letter_code
_entity_poly.pdbx_strand_id
1 'polypeptide(L)'
;SGRLMAKALDKLGWHWWSSDTAISSVRHHDRDPDMGNFLRSFASADLTYWPAALEFGARLETHARVREITIDDHGNATGVLYYQDGELKEQKAKAVVLACNGVGTARLLLNSTSSLFPDGLANSSGLVGKCLMHHPVGAVLGIFVEDLGMEDDGPRGSTMLSQEFYETNPNHDFIRGYDLQVLAYAGAPLPAALGGLMGQRVAWGENHHEEFSERFGHSVGITIMTEDLPEEHNMVALDPELTDSDGIPAPKINYTVSDNTAKMLEHGVARAKDIMNAAGAKKVFSSNLRRNAGWHLLGTARMGEDPERSVVDRWGRTHDVSNLFIIDGSIFTTSACVNPTPTIQALALRTADYLKGEGGQVLK
;
A
#
# COMPACT_ATOMS: atom_id res chain seq x y z
N SER A 1 -4.17 23.03 -10.99
CA SER A 1 -4.81 22.96 -9.64
C SER A 1 -3.84 23.18 -8.46
N GLY A 2 -2.60 22.66 -8.49
CA GLY A 2 -1.67 22.73 -7.35
C GLY A 2 -1.37 24.14 -6.81
N ARG A 3 -1.16 25.15 -7.69
CA ARG A 3 -0.93 26.55 -7.26
C ARG A 3 -2.09 27.13 -6.43
N LEU A 4 -3.33 26.71 -6.71
CA LEU A 4 -4.50 27.17 -5.96
C LEU A 4 -4.46 26.62 -4.53
N MET A 5 -4.15 25.32 -4.38
CA MET A 5 -4.06 24.65 -3.09
C MET A 5 -2.87 25.15 -2.27
N ALA A 6 -1.71 25.37 -2.89
CA ALA A 6 -0.55 26.00 -2.24
C ALA A 6 -0.92 27.35 -1.59
N LYS A 7 -1.56 28.25 -2.34
CA LYS A 7 -2.02 29.55 -1.80
C LYS A 7 -3.02 29.40 -0.66
N ALA A 8 -3.88 28.38 -0.70
CA ALA A 8 -4.84 28.12 0.36
C ALA A 8 -4.15 27.65 1.64
N LEU A 9 -3.18 26.76 1.52
CA LEU A 9 -2.34 26.29 2.63
C LEU A 9 -1.50 27.44 3.21
N ASP A 10 -0.90 28.29 2.36
CA ASP A 10 -0.16 29.49 2.80
C ASP A 10 -1.06 30.46 3.61
N LYS A 11 -2.31 30.68 3.18
CA LYS A 11 -3.27 31.51 3.93
C LYS A 11 -3.61 30.94 5.30
N LEU A 12 -3.63 29.61 5.43
CA LEU A 12 -3.85 28.91 6.69
C LEU A 12 -2.58 28.83 7.56
N GLY A 13 -1.42 29.15 6.98
CA GLY A 13 -0.12 29.00 7.63
C GLY A 13 0.30 27.53 7.76
N TRP A 14 -0.16 26.64 6.87
CA TRP A 14 0.13 25.21 6.92
C TRP A 14 1.21 24.82 5.91
N HIS A 15 2.06 23.88 6.31
CA HIS A 15 3.17 23.42 5.47
C HIS A 15 2.70 22.57 4.30
N TRP A 16 3.38 22.69 3.16
CA TRP A 16 3.10 21.89 1.97
C TRP A 16 4.35 21.68 1.13
N TRP A 17 4.35 20.57 0.39
CA TRP A 17 5.46 20.16 -0.49
C TRP A 17 4.92 19.57 -1.78
N SER A 18 5.70 19.65 -2.86
CA SER A 18 5.45 18.81 -4.04
C SER A 18 5.53 17.34 -3.66
N SER A 19 4.64 16.51 -4.19
CA SER A 19 4.70 15.07 -3.94
C SER A 19 5.86 14.46 -4.71
N ASP A 20 6.65 13.62 -4.05
CA ASP A 20 7.58 12.74 -4.74
C ASP A 20 6.79 11.67 -5.49
N THR A 21 7.15 11.43 -6.75
CA THR A 21 6.55 10.38 -7.58
C THR A 21 7.66 9.63 -8.31
N ALA A 22 7.47 8.32 -8.47
CA ALA A 22 8.40 7.47 -9.21
C ALA A 22 8.14 7.56 -10.73
N ILE A 23 8.08 8.80 -11.23
CA ILE A 23 7.80 9.18 -12.61
C ILE A 23 8.97 10.05 -13.10
N SER A 24 9.52 9.71 -14.26
CA SER A 24 10.67 10.46 -14.80
C SER A 24 10.19 11.74 -15.49
N SER A 25 10.64 12.91 -15.02
CA SER A 25 10.39 14.22 -15.65
C SER A 25 11.40 14.56 -16.76
N VAL A 26 12.49 13.79 -16.82
CA VAL A 26 13.51 13.82 -17.87
C VAL A 26 13.74 12.39 -18.36
N ARG A 27 14.39 12.23 -19.51
CA ARG A 27 14.84 10.90 -19.93
C ARG A 27 15.73 10.31 -18.83
N HIS A 28 15.42 9.10 -18.38
CA HIS A 28 16.13 8.43 -17.31
C HIS A 28 16.40 6.98 -17.71
N HIS A 29 17.69 6.66 -17.88
CA HIS A 29 18.14 5.46 -18.61
C HIS A 29 17.49 5.40 -20.01
N ASP A 30 16.90 4.26 -20.36
CA ASP A 30 16.23 4.03 -21.64
C ASP A 30 14.74 4.39 -21.64
N ARG A 31 14.29 5.15 -20.63
CA ARG A 31 12.89 5.58 -20.49
C ARG A 31 12.74 7.06 -20.78
N ASP A 32 11.83 7.37 -21.69
CA ASP A 32 11.43 8.73 -22.01
C ASP A 32 10.72 9.41 -20.83
N PRO A 33 10.78 10.75 -20.73
CA PRO A 33 10.04 11.48 -19.73
C PRO A 33 8.53 11.27 -19.86
N ASP A 34 7.80 11.48 -18.76
CA ASP A 34 6.35 11.49 -18.81
C ASP A 34 5.83 12.69 -19.60
N MET A 35 5.06 12.40 -20.63
CA MET A 35 4.36 13.38 -21.46
C MET A 35 2.83 13.16 -21.32
N GLY A 36 2.37 12.87 -20.10
CA GLY A 36 0.94 12.66 -19.78
C GLY A 36 0.38 11.26 -20.07
N ASN A 37 1.21 10.30 -20.49
CA ASN A 37 0.78 8.98 -20.99
C ASN A 37 1.30 7.76 -20.20
N PHE A 38 2.00 7.95 -19.07
CA PHE A 38 2.23 6.99 -17.96
C PHE A 38 2.95 5.65 -18.24
N LEU A 39 2.58 4.93 -19.29
CA LEU A 39 2.88 3.50 -19.45
C LEU A 39 4.37 3.16 -19.49
N ARG A 40 5.25 4.12 -19.76
CA ARG A 40 6.71 3.90 -19.85
C ARG A 40 7.57 4.82 -18.97
N SER A 41 6.97 5.81 -18.33
CA SER A 41 7.67 6.79 -17.49
C SER A 41 7.72 6.38 -16.00
N PHE A 42 6.91 5.39 -15.59
CA PHE A 42 6.89 4.84 -14.24
C PHE A 42 8.06 3.90 -13.92
N ALA A 43 8.49 3.91 -12.65
CA ALA A 43 9.47 2.95 -12.12
C ALA A 43 8.84 1.67 -11.56
N SER A 44 8.01 1.01 -12.37
CA SER A 44 7.48 -0.31 -12.04
C SER A 44 8.58 -1.40 -12.11
N ALA A 45 8.41 -2.48 -11.36
CA ALA A 45 9.42 -3.52 -11.22
C ALA A 45 9.71 -4.27 -12.54
N ASP A 46 8.71 -4.42 -13.40
CA ASP A 46 8.83 -5.01 -14.74
C ASP A 46 9.69 -4.16 -15.70
N LEU A 47 9.78 -2.85 -15.46
CA LEU A 47 10.60 -1.93 -16.24
C LEU A 47 11.98 -1.67 -15.63
N THR A 48 12.14 -1.87 -14.32
CA THR A 48 13.35 -1.48 -13.58
C THR A 48 14.16 -2.66 -13.08
N TYR A 49 13.56 -3.53 -12.28
CA TYR A 49 14.27 -4.61 -11.58
C TYR A 49 14.29 -5.92 -12.37
N TRP A 50 13.18 -6.31 -13.01
CA TRP A 50 13.07 -7.60 -13.69
C TRP A 50 14.04 -7.74 -14.87
N PRO A 51 14.17 -6.78 -15.81
CA PRO A 51 15.06 -6.94 -16.94
C PRO A 51 16.51 -7.17 -16.51
N ALA A 52 17.00 -6.35 -15.56
CA ALA A 52 18.33 -6.51 -15.00
C ALA A 52 18.49 -7.85 -14.27
N ALA A 53 17.52 -8.26 -13.45
CA ALA A 53 17.59 -9.54 -12.74
C ALA A 53 17.67 -10.74 -13.71
N LEU A 54 16.90 -10.71 -14.81
CA LEU A 54 16.93 -11.73 -15.86
C LEU A 54 18.29 -11.76 -16.57
N GLU A 55 18.87 -10.60 -16.89
CA GLU A 55 20.22 -10.49 -17.48
C GLU A 55 21.29 -11.09 -16.55
N PHE A 56 21.15 -10.89 -15.24
CA PHE A 56 22.03 -11.49 -14.23
C PHE A 56 21.72 -12.96 -13.91
N GLY A 57 20.80 -13.60 -14.64
CA GLY A 57 20.55 -15.04 -14.58
C GLY A 57 19.39 -15.47 -13.67
N ALA A 58 18.57 -14.53 -13.18
CA ALA A 58 17.31 -14.89 -12.53
C ALA A 58 16.38 -15.61 -13.52
N ARG A 59 15.55 -16.53 -13.01
CA ARG A 59 14.50 -17.18 -13.77
C ARG A 59 13.15 -16.70 -13.26
N LEU A 60 12.33 -16.15 -14.15
CA LEU A 60 10.97 -15.74 -13.85
C LEU A 60 10.00 -16.84 -14.28
N GLU A 61 9.29 -17.42 -13.33
CA GLU A 61 8.23 -18.40 -13.56
C GLU A 61 6.88 -17.70 -13.28
N THR A 62 6.05 -17.54 -14.31
CA THR A 62 4.71 -16.96 -14.18
C THR A 62 3.66 -18.06 -14.05
N HIS A 63 2.47 -17.69 -13.58
CA HIS A 63 1.36 -18.62 -13.32
C HIS A 63 1.74 -19.77 -12.36
N ALA A 64 2.78 -19.56 -11.54
CA ALA A 64 3.27 -20.49 -10.53
C ALA A 64 2.73 -20.07 -9.15
N ARG A 65 1.66 -20.72 -8.69
CA ARG A 65 1.04 -20.42 -7.39
C ARG A 65 1.63 -21.33 -6.31
N VAL A 66 2.45 -20.76 -5.44
CA VAL A 66 3.01 -21.49 -4.29
C VAL A 66 1.89 -21.90 -3.33
N ARG A 67 1.85 -23.19 -3.00
CA ARG A 67 0.94 -23.79 -2.03
C ARG A 67 1.54 -23.77 -0.63
N GLU A 68 2.76 -24.28 -0.49
CA GLU A 68 3.43 -24.43 0.81
C GLU A 68 4.95 -24.40 0.67
N ILE A 69 5.61 -24.00 1.76
CA ILE A 69 7.07 -24.05 1.92
C ILE A 69 7.39 -25.39 2.59
N THR A 70 8.31 -26.15 1.98
CA THR A 70 8.74 -27.44 2.53
C THR A 70 9.88 -27.23 3.52
N ILE A 71 9.98 -28.09 4.53
CA ILE A 71 11.03 -28.04 5.56
C ILE A 71 11.74 -29.39 5.73
N ASP A 72 12.91 -29.37 6.38
CA ASP A 72 13.59 -30.57 6.89
C ASP A 72 13.22 -30.87 8.36
N ASP A 73 13.74 -31.99 8.88
CA ASP A 73 13.53 -32.42 10.27
C ASP A 73 14.17 -31.48 11.31
N HIS A 74 15.00 -30.53 10.86
CA HIS A 74 15.61 -29.49 11.69
C HIS A 74 14.85 -28.16 11.63
N GLY A 75 13.76 -28.09 10.85
CA GLY A 75 12.93 -26.90 10.69
C GLY A 75 13.44 -25.90 9.66
N ASN A 76 14.47 -26.21 8.87
CA ASN A 76 14.92 -25.31 7.80
C ASN A 76 14.10 -25.50 6.54
N ALA A 77 13.86 -24.41 5.79
CA ALA A 77 13.19 -24.47 4.50
C ALA A 77 14.04 -25.25 3.47
N THR A 78 13.41 -26.12 2.69
CA THR A 78 14.06 -26.94 1.66
C THR A 78 13.61 -26.61 0.24
N GLY A 79 12.53 -25.84 0.11
CA GLY A 79 11.92 -25.52 -1.17
C GLY A 79 10.46 -25.09 -1.03
N VAL A 80 9.74 -25.19 -2.14
CA VAL A 80 8.31 -24.90 -2.23
C VAL A 80 7.59 -25.93 -3.09
N LEU A 81 6.35 -26.22 -2.75
CA LEU A 81 5.39 -26.86 -3.64
C LEU A 81 4.49 -25.80 -4.26
N TYR A 82 4.27 -25.88 -5.57
CA TYR A 82 3.48 -24.90 -6.29
C TYR A 82 2.69 -25.53 -7.44
N TYR A 83 1.54 -24.93 -7.76
CA TYR A 83 0.76 -25.30 -8.94
C TYR A 83 1.15 -24.43 -10.13
N GLN A 84 1.29 -25.05 -11.29
CA GLN A 84 1.46 -24.38 -12.57
C GLN A 84 0.79 -25.24 -13.65
N ASP A 85 -0.11 -24.64 -14.43
CA ASP A 85 -0.91 -25.34 -15.45
C ASP A 85 -1.72 -26.53 -14.91
N GLY A 86 -2.15 -26.44 -13.65
CA GLY A 86 -2.90 -27.50 -12.95
C GLY A 86 -2.03 -28.64 -12.41
N GLU A 87 -0.72 -28.61 -12.63
CA GLU A 87 0.22 -29.62 -12.12
C GLU A 87 0.91 -29.14 -10.85
N LEU A 88 1.02 -30.03 -9.86
CA LEU A 88 1.81 -29.79 -8.65
C LEU A 88 3.29 -30.05 -8.94
N LYS A 89 4.14 -29.06 -8.69
CA LYS A 89 5.58 -29.10 -8.91
C LYS A 89 6.33 -28.76 -7.63
N GLU A 90 7.58 -29.23 -7.55
CA GLU A 90 8.49 -28.95 -6.44
C GLU A 90 9.69 -28.14 -6.96
N GLN A 91 10.04 -27.07 -6.25
CA GLN A 91 11.28 -26.32 -6.47
C GLN A 91 12.10 -26.31 -5.18
N LYS A 92 13.22 -27.03 -5.18
CA LYS A 92 14.17 -27.03 -4.07
C LYS A 92 14.96 -25.73 -4.02
N ALA A 93 15.27 -25.26 -2.82
CA ALA A 93 16.02 -24.04 -2.59
C ALA A 93 16.87 -24.14 -1.32
N LYS A 94 18.02 -23.45 -1.31
CA LYS A 94 18.84 -23.29 -0.10
C LYS A 94 18.28 -22.25 0.86
N ALA A 95 17.59 -21.25 0.32
CA ALA A 95 16.91 -20.19 1.06
C ALA A 95 15.63 -19.81 0.33
N VAL A 96 14.62 -19.39 1.08
CA VAL A 96 13.31 -18.97 0.56
C VAL A 96 13.05 -17.52 0.99
N VAL A 97 12.60 -16.69 0.07
CA VAL A 97 12.30 -15.27 0.32
C VAL A 97 10.85 -14.99 -0.09
N LEU A 98 10.03 -14.53 0.84
CA LEU A 98 8.63 -14.19 0.61
C LEU A 98 8.50 -12.72 0.25
N ALA A 99 7.78 -12.48 -0.84
CA ALA A 99 7.39 -11.15 -1.32
C ALA A 99 5.92 -11.19 -1.77
N CYS A 100 5.07 -11.83 -0.97
CA CYS A 100 3.70 -12.18 -1.33
C CYS A 100 2.68 -11.14 -0.88
N ASN A 101 3.11 -9.96 -0.40
CA ASN A 101 2.33 -8.88 0.23
C ASN A 101 1.73 -9.24 1.60
N GLY A 102 1.15 -8.25 2.30
CA GLY A 102 0.56 -8.45 3.64
C GLY A 102 -0.47 -9.57 3.74
N VAL A 103 -1.26 -9.84 2.70
CA VAL A 103 -2.25 -10.93 2.72
C VAL A 103 -1.64 -12.24 2.25
N GLY A 104 -0.89 -12.22 1.13
CA GLY A 104 -0.33 -13.44 0.55
C GLY A 104 0.75 -14.08 1.43
N THR A 105 1.58 -13.27 2.09
CA THR A 105 2.61 -13.77 3.01
C THR A 105 1.97 -14.45 4.22
N ALA A 106 0.99 -13.79 4.86
CA ALA A 106 0.25 -14.39 5.97
C ALA A 106 -0.45 -15.70 5.56
N ARG A 107 -1.14 -15.69 4.42
CA ARG A 107 -1.82 -16.87 3.87
C ARG A 107 -0.85 -18.02 3.65
N LEU A 108 0.29 -17.78 3.00
CA LEU A 108 1.28 -18.81 2.68
C LEU A 108 1.92 -19.40 3.95
N LEU A 109 2.27 -18.57 4.92
CA LEU A 109 2.86 -19.01 6.19
C LEU A 109 1.87 -19.85 7.00
N LEU A 110 0.63 -19.38 7.17
CA LEU A 110 -0.42 -20.12 7.87
C LEU A 110 -0.77 -21.44 7.18
N ASN A 111 -0.71 -21.48 5.84
CA ASN A 111 -1.00 -22.70 5.07
C ASN A 111 0.17 -23.71 5.10
N SER A 112 1.39 -23.24 5.33
CA SER A 112 2.58 -24.09 5.40
C SER A 112 2.69 -24.71 6.79
N THR A 113 2.07 -25.86 7.00
CA THR A 113 2.06 -26.57 8.29
C THR A 113 2.94 -27.83 8.27
N SER A 114 3.44 -28.22 9.44
CA SER A 114 4.20 -29.46 9.63
C SER A 114 4.07 -29.96 11.06
N SER A 115 4.71 -31.09 11.40
CA SER A 115 4.81 -31.55 12.78
C SER A 115 5.56 -30.57 13.70
N LEU A 116 6.52 -29.81 13.15
CA LEU A 116 7.27 -28.78 13.88
C LEU A 116 6.50 -27.45 13.96
N PHE A 117 5.65 -27.18 12.96
CA PHE A 117 4.88 -25.94 12.84
C PHE A 117 3.39 -26.25 12.60
N PRO A 118 2.68 -26.78 13.62
CA PRO A 118 1.28 -27.19 13.45
C PRO A 118 0.34 -26.00 13.20
N ASP A 119 0.68 -24.83 13.72
CA ASP A 119 -0.10 -23.59 13.61
C ASP A 119 0.39 -22.65 12.51
N GLY A 120 1.18 -23.18 11.56
CA GLY A 120 1.78 -22.43 10.44
C GLY A 120 3.25 -22.10 10.64
N LEU A 121 3.97 -21.98 9.53
CA LEU A 121 5.41 -21.72 9.50
C LEU A 121 5.72 -20.30 10.00
N ALA A 122 6.81 -20.16 10.76
CA ALA A 122 7.24 -18.89 11.36
C ALA A 122 6.20 -18.24 12.32
N ASN A 123 5.33 -19.05 12.92
CA ASN A 123 4.23 -18.58 13.76
C ASN A 123 4.38 -18.95 15.25
N SER A 124 5.60 -19.16 15.77
CA SER A 124 5.80 -19.47 17.20
C SER A 124 5.28 -18.36 18.13
N SER A 125 5.31 -17.10 17.69
CA SER A 125 4.74 -15.96 18.41
C SER A 125 3.21 -15.87 18.31
N GLY A 126 2.58 -16.63 17.42
CA GLY A 126 1.14 -16.52 17.13
C GLY A 126 0.73 -15.19 16.49
N LEU A 127 1.68 -14.47 15.88
CA LEU A 127 1.48 -13.14 15.28
C LEU A 127 1.33 -13.17 13.75
N VAL A 128 1.61 -14.28 13.08
CA VAL A 128 1.39 -14.38 11.64
C VAL A 128 -0.08 -14.15 11.33
N GLY A 129 -0.34 -13.21 10.41
CA GLY A 129 -1.66 -12.78 10.02
C GLY A 129 -2.25 -11.68 10.89
N LYS A 130 -1.78 -11.44 12.11
CA LYS A 130 -2.32 -10.40 13.01
C LYS A 130 -1.74 -9.02 12.74
N CYS A 131 -2.34 -7.99 13.35
CA CYS A 131 -1.90 -6.60 13.20
C CYS A 131 -1.95 -6.12 11.74
N LEU A 132 -2.92 -6.63 10.97
CA LEU A 132 -3.17 -6.16 9.61
C LEU A 132 -3.49 -4.66 9.68
N MET A 133 -2.64 -3.87 9.04
CA MET A 133 -2.83 -2.44 8.87
C MET A 133 -3.15 -2.12 7.42
N HIS A 134 -4.02 -1.12 7.25
CA HIS A 134 -4.27 -0.44 5.99
C HIS A 134 -3.81 1.01 6.08
N HIS A 135 -4.34 1.86 5.22
CA HIS A 135 -4.54 3.26 5.54
C HIS A 135 -6.03 3.55 5.36
N PRO A 136 -6.83 3.68 6.42
CA PRO A 136 -8.16 4.23 6.29
C PRO A 136 -8.09 5.62 5.66
N VAL A 137 -8.92 5.84 4.64
CA VAL A 137 -8.84 7.04 3.80
C VAL A 137 -10.11 7.86 3.91
N GLY A 138 -9.95 9.12 4.30
CA GLY A 138 -10.97 10.16 4.15
C GLY A 138 -10.79 10.87 2.81
N ALA A 139 -11.81 11.57 2.34
CA ALA A 139 -11.67 12.37 1.13
C ALA A 139 -12.53 13.63 1.15
N VAL A 140 -12.02 14.69 0.56
CA VAL A 140 -12.72 15.96 0.32
C VAL A 140 -12.57 16.35 -1.14
N LEU A 141 -13.66 16.82 -1.76
CA LEU A 141 -13.68 17.31 -3.14
C LEU A 141 -14.21 18.74 -3.16
N GLY A 142 -13.42 19.67 -3.68
CA GLY A 142 -13.84 21.04 -3.97
C GLY A 142 -14.24 21.19 -5.44
N ILE A 143 -15.34 21.89 -5.70
CA ILE A 143 -15.74 22.38 -7.02
C ILE A 143 -15.56 23.90 -7.06
N PHE A 144 -14.94 24.41 -8.11
CA PHE A 144 -14.57 25.81 -8.28
C PHE A 144 -15.32 26.44 -9.46
N VAL A 145 -15.40 27.78 -9.49
CA VAL A 145 -16.01 28.49 -10.63
C VAL A 145 -15.00 28.59 -11.78
N GLU A 146 -13.74 28.83 -11.44
CA GLU A 146 -12.64 28.92 -12.37
C GLU A 146 -12.34 27.56 -12.99
N ASP A 147 -12.04 27.56 -14.29
CA ASP A 147 -11.42 26.41 -14.94
C ASP A 147 -9.99 26.27 -14.40
N LEU A 148 -9.72 25.14 -13.77
CA LEU A 148 -8.43 24.83 -13.15
C LEU A 148 -7.45 24.17 -14.13
N GLY A 149 -7.87 24.01 -15.38
CA GLY A 149 -7.14 23.41 -16.48
C GLY A 149 -7.25 21.88 -16.51
N MET A 150 -7.20 21.34 -17.72
CA MET A 150 -6.82 19.96 -17.97
C MET A 150 -5.29 19.97 -17.98
N GLU A 151 -4.64 19.48 -16.93
CA GLU A 151 -3.20 19.25 -16.98
C GLU A 151 -2.96 18.06 -17.93
N ASP A 152 -3.11 18.29 -19.24
CA ASP A 152 -2.93 17.27 -20.30
C ASP A 152 -1.51 16.66 -20.26
N ASP A 153 -0.55 17.38 -19.65
CA ASP A 153 0.86 17.00 -19.50
C ASP A 153 1.32 16.89 -18.02
N GLY A 154 0.41 16.97 -17.03
CA GLY A 154 0.77 16.92 -15.61
C GLY A 154 0.72 15.51 -15.01
N PRO A 155 1.52 15.22 -13.97
CA PRO A 155 1.50 13.90 -13.33
C PRO A 155 0.11 13.63 -12.72
N ARG A 156 -0.50 12.49 -13.09
CA ARG A 156 -1.74 12.00 -12.48
C ARG A 156 -1.39 11.30 -11.17
N GLY A 157 -2.07 11.68 -10.09
CA GLY A 157 -1.79 11.20 -8.74
C GLY A 157 -1.74 12.37 -7.75
N SER A 158 -0.98 12.21 -6.67
CA SER A 158 -0.70 13.32 -5.75
C SER A 158 0.25 14.30 -6.43
N THR A 159 -0.20 15.54 -6.56
CA THR A 159 0.60 16.64 -7.12
C THR A 159 1.36 17.38 -6.03
N MET A 160 0.80 17.39 -4.82
CA MET A 160 1.38 17.98 -3.63
C MET A 160 0.76 17.34 -2.39
N LEU A 161 1.46 17.45 -1.28
CA LEU A 161 1.02 16.90 0.00
C LEU A 161 1.24 17.90 1.13
N SER A 162 0.52 17.70 2.24
CA SER A 162 0.70 18.43 3.48
C SER A 162 0.70 17.46 4.65
N GLN A 163 1.82 17.47 5.37
CA GLN A 163 2.07 16.73 6.61
C GLN A 163 1.92 17.61 7.85
N GLU A 164 1.16 18.72 7.76
CA GLU A 164 0.90 19.63 8.87
C GLU A 164 0.44 18.91 10.14
N PHE A 165 -0.32 17.83 9.97
CA PHE A 165 -0.90 17.02 11.05
C PHE A 165 -0.32 15.61 11.13
N TYR A 166 0.91 15.43 10.66
CA TYR A 166 1.60 14.13 10.66
C TYR A 166 2.05 13.72 12.07
N GLU A 167 2.66 14.67 12.79
CA GLU A 167 3.23 14.40 14.11
C GLU A 167 2.15 14.17 15.17
N THR A 168 2.47 13.32 16.14
CA THR A 168 1.57 13.06 17.27
C THR A 168 1.41 14.32 18.12
N ASN A 169 0.18 14.77 18.30
CA ASN A 169 -0.13 15.92 19.15
C ASN A 169 -0.88 15.46 20.42
N PRO A 170 -0.32 15.66 21.62
CA PRO A 170 -0.95 15.21 22.87
C PRO A 170 -2.25 15.94 23.20
N ASN A 171 -2.59 17.03 22.51
CA ASN A 171 -3.85 17.74 22.67
C ASN A 171 -5.00 17.17 21.83
N HIS A 172 -4.71 16.23 20.92
CA HIS A 172 -5.74 15.51 20.19
C HIS A 172 -6.24 14.33 21.05
N ASP A 173 -7.47 13.90 20.78
CA ASP A 173 -8.08 12.73 21.42
C ASP A 173 -7.87 11.42 20.61
N PHE A 174 -6.88 11.46 19.72
CA PHE A 174 -6.32 10.35 18.95
C PHE A 174 -4.79 10.43 18.99
N ILE A 175 -4.13 9.30 18.75
CA ILE A 175 -2.68 9.18 18.60
C ILE A 175 -2.29 9.04 17.13
N ARG A 176 -1.04 9.43 16.82
CA ARG A 176 -0.50 9.52 15.45
C ARG A 176 -1.16 10.64 14.64
N GLY A 177 -0.98 10.59 13.32
CA GLY A 177 -1.40 11.65 12.42
C GLY A 177 -1.74 11.13 11.02
N TYR A 178 -1.87 12.08 10.11
CA TYR A 178 -2.29 11.82 8.74
C TYR A 178 -1.60 12.76 7.75
N ASP A 179 -1.55 12.32 6.50
CA ASP A 179 -1.09 13.10 5.36
C ASP A 179 -2.28 13.56 4.51
N LEU A 180 -2.21 14.78 4.00
CA LEU A 180 -3.21 15.37 3.11
C LEU A 180 -2.64 15.40 1.69
N GLN A 181 -3.11 14.50 0.83
CA GLN A 181 -2.64 14.37 -0.55
C GLN A 181 -3.59 15.07 -1.52
N VAL A 182 -3.09 16.11 -2.18
CA VAL A 182 -3.84 16.86 -3.19
C VAL A 182 -3.77 16.12 -4.53
N LEU A 183 -4.95 15.72 -5.00
CA LEU A 183 -5.13 14.98 -6.22
C LEU A 183 -5.74 15.88 -7.30
N ALA A 184 -5.07 16.00 -8.42
CA ALA A 184 -5.58 16.69 -9.59
C ALA A 184 -6.57 15.79 -10.35
N TYR A 185 -7.85 16.21 -10.40
CA TYR A 185 -8.94 15.44 -11.03
C TYR A 185 -9.65 16.20 -12.16
N ALA A 186 -9.31 17.47 -12.36
CA ALA A 186 -10.00 18.37 -13.28
C ALA A 186 -10.20 17.76 -14.69
N GLY A 187 -9.17 17.08 -15.24
CA GLY A 187 -9.22 16.50 -16.59
C GLY A 187 -9.66 15.05 -16.74
N ALA A 188 -10.35 14.47 -15.75
CA ALA A 188 -10.80 13.09 -15.83
C ALA A 188 -12.31 13.01 -16.17
N PRO A 189 -12.71 12.80 -17.44
CA PRO A 189 -14.12 12.90 -17.85
C PRO A 189 -14.99 11.81 -17.22
N LEU A 190 -14.48 10.57 -17.10
CA LEU A 190 -15.25 9.48 -16.49
C LEU A 190 -15.52 9.71 -14.99
N PRO A 191 -14.52 10.07 -14.16
CA PRO A 191 -14.77 10.55 -12.80
C PRO A 191 -15.74 11.74 -12.72
N ALA A 192 -15.61 12.74 -13.58
CA ALA A 192 -16.51 13.90 -13.58
C ALA A 192 -17.97 13.50 -13.87
N ALA A 193 -18.19 12.57 -14.81
CA ALA A 193 -19.51 12.07 -15.17
C ALA A 193 -20.11 11.12 -14.12
N LEU A 194 -19.30 10.34 -13.41
CA LEU A 194 -19.82 9.28 -12.51
C LEU A 194 -19.76 9.62 -11.02
N GLY A 195 -19.09 10.71 -10.63
CA GLY A 195 -18.92 11.11 -9.22
C GLY A 195 -17.53 10.94 -8.63
N GLY A 196 -16.62 10.30 -9.38
CA GLY A 196 -15.17 10.33 -9.15
C GLY A 196 -14.73 9.94 -7.74
N LEU A 197 -13.79 10.74 -7.19
CA LEU A 197 -13.10 10.52 -5.91
C LEU A 197 -14.05 10.30 -4.72
N MET A 198 -15.24 10.88 -4.74
CA MET A 198 -16.20 10.77 -3.63
C MET A 198 -17.02 9.48 -3.67
N GLY A 199 -17.06 8.78 -4.81
CA GLY A 199 -17.98 7.66 -5.02
C GLY A 199 -19.47 8.05 -4.96
N GLN A 200 -19.78 9.35 -4.88
CA GLN A 200 -21.13 9.89 -4.88
C GLN A 200 -21.63 9.92 -6.33
N ARG A 201 -22.58 9.05 -6.67
CA ARG A 201 -23.13 8.98 -8.03
C ARG A 201 -23.68 10.33 -8.46
N VAL A 202 -23.13 10.87 -9.54
CA VAL A 202 -23.80 11.91 -10.32
C VAL A 202 -25.02 11.26 -10.97
N ALA A 203 -26.19 11.83 -10.76
CA ALA A 203 -27.43 11.24 -11.27
C ALA A 203 -27.43 11.27 -12.81
N TRP A 204 -27.97 10.21 -13.40
CA TRP A 204 -28.31 10.22 -14.82
C TRP A 204 -29.68 10.88 -14.99
N GLY A 205 -29.80 11.80 -15.95
CA GLY A 205 -31.04 12.55 -16.19
C GLY A 205 -30.79 13.88 -16.88
N GLU A 206 -31.81 14.73 -16.92
CA GLU A 206 -31.80 16.00 -17.66
C GLU A 206 -30.69 16.97 -17.20
N ASN A 207 -30.32 16.91 -15.90
CA ASN A 207 -29.29 17.80 -15.32
C ASN A 207 -27.86 17.25 -15.45
N HIS A 208 -27.66 16.05 -16.02
CA HIS A 208 -26.35 15.39 -16.03
C HIS A 208 -25.27 16.20 -16.74
N HIS A 209 -25.61 16.84 -17.88
CA HIS A 209 -24.66 17.67 -18.61
C HIS A 209 -24.26 18.94 -17.84
N GLU A 210 -25.19 19.52 -17.08
CA GLU A 210 -24.91 20.65 -16.22
C GLU A 210 -23.97 20.23 -15.08
N GLU A 211 -24.26 19.13 -14.39
CA GLU A 211 -23.40 18.60 -13.33
C GLU A 211 -22.01 18.20 -13.85
N PHE A 212 -21.94 17.60 -15.04
CA PHE A 212 -20.68 17.29 -15.71
C PHE A 212 -19.89 18.57 -15.99
N SER A 213 -20.55 19.59 -16.58
CA SER A 213 -19.92 20.87 -16.90
C SER A 213 -19.46 21.63 -15.64
N GLU A 214 -20.15 21.48 -14.51
CA GLU A 214 -19.70 22.07 -13.24
C GLU A 214 -18.48 21.37 -12.64
N ARG A 215 -18.18 20.12 -13.04
CA ARG A 215 -17.13 19.29 -12.42
C ARG A 215 -15.89 19.16 -13.29
N PHE A 216 -16.08 18.96 -14.59
CA PHE A 216 -15.03 18.73 -15.56
C PHE A 216 -14.24 20.04 -15.77
N GLY A 217 -12.94 20.02 -15.50
CA GLY A 217 -12.06 21.19 -15.46
C GLY A 217 -12.06 21.94 -14.12
N HIS A 218 -13.05 21.71 -13.25
CA HIS A 218 -13.36 22.59 -12.12
C HIS A 218 -13.18 21.95 -10.74
N SER A 219 -12.53 20.78 -10.65
CA SER A 219 -12.48 20.00 -9.41
C SER A 219 -11.08 19.66 -8.91
N VAL A 220 -10.92 19.71 -7.58
CA VAL A 220 -9.70 19.29 -6.86
C VAL A 220 -10.08 18.39 -5.70
N GLY A 221 -9.34 17.29 -5.53
CA GLY A 221 -9.53 16.36 -4.43
C GLY A 221 -8.41 16.46 -3.40
N ILE A 222 -8.75 16.22 -2.14
CA ILE A 222 -7.78 15.91 -1.08
C ILE A 222 -8.12 14.52 -0.54
N THR A 223 -7.15 13.63 -0.58
CA THR A 223 -7.18 12.34 0.12
C THR A 223 -6.53 12.53 1.48
N ILE A 224 -7.22 12.09 2.53
CA ILE A 224 -6.72 12.09 3.89
C ILE A 224 -6.24 10.68 4.19
N MET A 225 -4.93 10.48 4.18
CA MET A 225 -4.30 9.18 4.44
C MET A 225 -3.96 9.13 5.93
N THR A 226 -4.69 8.35 6.74
CA THR A 226 -4.39 8.24 8.17
C THR A 226 -3.44 7.09 8.46
N GLU A 227 -2.62 7.22 9.50
CA GLU A 227 -1.95 6.06 10.07
C GLU A 227 -2.97 5.09 10.67
N ASP A 228 -2.70 3.80 10.55
CA ASP A 228 -3.49 2.71 11.08
C ASP A 228 -2.65 1.94 12.10
N LEU A 229 -3.24 1.63 13.25
CA LEU A 229 -2.49 1.03 14.36
C LEU A 229 -2.40 -0.50 14.19
N PRO A 230 -1.29 -1.12 14.66
CA PRO A 230 -1.11 -2.56 14.59
C PRO A 230 -1.96 -3.27 15.66
N GLU A 231 -3.26 -3.37 15.41
CA GLU A 231 -4.22 -3.98 16.34
C GLU A 231 -4.38 -5.48 16.04
N GLU A 232 -4.16 -6.33 17.05
CA GLU A 232 -4.12 -7.79 16.85
C GLU A 232 -5.41 -8.40 16.29
N HIS A 233 -6.56 -7.79 16.57
CA HIS A 233 -7.86 -8.26 16.08
C HIS A 233 -8.06 -8.01 14.59
N ASN A 234 -7.30 -7.09 14.00
CA ASN A 234 -7.23 -6.89 12.56
C ASN A 234 -6.26 -7.93 12.00
N MET A 235 -6.79 -8.88 11.23
CA MET A 235 -6.03 -10.05 10.85
C MET A 235 -6.43 -10.68 9.52
N VAL A 236 -5.49 -11.45 8.98
CA VAL A 236 -5.66 -12.41 7.89
C VAL A 236 -5.60 -13.81 8.50
N ALA A 237 -6.66 -14.58 8.31
CA ALA A 237 -6.74 -16.00 8.66
C ALA A 237 -6.92 -16.85 7.39
N LEU A 238 -6.88 -18.17 7.53
CA LEU A 238 -7.36 -19.07 6.48
C LEU A 238 -8.86 -19.30 6.64
N ASP A 239 -9.60 -19.28 5.53
CA ASP A 239 -10.98 -19.72 5.51
C ASP A 239 -11.04 -21.26 5.61
N PRO A 240 -11.88 -21.83 6.49
CA PRO A 240 -11.94 -23.28 6.69
C PRO A 240 -12.65 -24.03 5.56
N GLU A 241 -13.42 -23.34 4.73
CA GLU A 241 -14.25 -23.95 3.68
C GLU A 241 -13.89 -23.44 2.28
N LEU A 242 -13.65 -22.13 2.16
CA LEU A 242 -13.37 -21.51 0.87
C LEU A 242 -11.92 -21.77 0.48
N THR A 243 -11.73 -22.28 -0.74
CA THR A 243 -10.42 -22.44 -1.37
C THR A 243 -10.34 -21.65 -2.66
N ASP A 244 -9.13 -21.42 -3.16
CA ASP A 244 -8.93 -20.99 -4.53
C ASP A 244 -9.10 -22.15 -5.53
N SER A 245 -8.83 -21.88 -6.82
CA SER A 245 -8.99 -22.83 -7.91
C SER A 245 -8.13 -24.09 -7.81
N ASP A 246 -7.06 -24.05 -7.02
CA ASP A 246 -6.12 -25.16 -6.83
C ASP A 246 -6.32 -25.84 -5.46
N GLY A 247 -7.39 -25.51 -4.75
CA GLY A 247 -7.72 -26.09 -3.44
C GLY A 247 -6.94 -25.50 -2.27
N ILE A 248 -6.20 -24.41 -2.47
CA ILE A 248 -5.47 -23.74 -1.38
C ILE A 248 -6.47 -22.89 -0.58
N PRO A 249 -6.56 -23.02 0.76
CA PRO A 249 -7.46 -22.21 1.60
C PRO A 249 -7.39 -20.72 1.29
N ALA A 250 -8.54 -20.07 1.13
CA ALA A 250 -8.63 -18.64 0.81
C ALA A 250 -8.28 -17.77 2.03
N PRO A 251 -7.78 -16.54 1.83
CA PRO A 251 -7.58 -15.62 2.94
C PRO A 251 -8.93 -15.09 3.44
N LYS A 252 -9.17 -15.18 4.75
CA LYS A 252 -10.28 -14.54 5.45
C LYS A 252 -9.76 -13.32 6.19
N ILE A 253 -10.23 -12.14 5.80
CA ILE A 253 -9.83 -10.87 6.42
C ILE A 253 -10.86 -10.47 7.46
N ASN A 254 -10.41 -10.28 8.70
CA ASN A 254 -11.17 -9.60 9.74
C ASN A 254 -10.55 -8.23 9.97
N TYR A 255 -11.31 -7.17 9.71
CA TYR A 255 -10.79 -5.81 9.82
C TYR A 255 -11.87 -4.85 10.30
N THR A 256 -11.54 -4.06 11.31
CA THR A 256 -12.37 -2.99 11.85
C THR A 256 -11.54 -1.72 11.96
N VAL A 257 -12.11 -0.60 11.51
CA VAL A 257 -11.53 0.73 11.75
C VAL A 257 -11.74 1.07 13.21
N SER A 258 -10.66 1.33 13.95
CA SER A 258 -10.74 1.66 15.36
C SER A 258 -11.23 3.08 15.64
N ASP A 259 -11.66 3.31 16.87
CA ASP A 259 -12.09 4.63 17.35
C ASP A 259 -10.98 5.68 17.18
N ASN A 260 -9.71 5.31 17.37
CA ASN A 260 -8.56 6.18 17.14
C ASN A 260 -8.52 6.67 15.69
N THR A 261 -8.60 5.74 14.74
CA THR A 261 -8.56 6.06 13.32
C THR A 261 -9.81 6.82 12.86
N ALA A 262 -10.99 6.51 13.41
CA ALA A 262 -12.22 7.24 13.13
C ALA A 262 -12.11 8.73 13.52
N LYS A 263 -11.51 9.04 14.67
CA LYS A 263 -11.27 10.41 15.12
C LYS A 263 -10.23 11.14 14.26
N MET A 264 -9.15 10.46 13.86
CA MET A 264 -8.20 11.01 12.90
C MET A 264 -8.86 11.37 11.58
N LEU A 265 -9.72 10.50 11.04
CA LEU A 265 -10.46 10.75 9.81
C LEU A 265 -11.38 11.95 9.92
N GLU A 266 -12.12 12.06 11.04
CA GLU A 266 -13.00 13.21 11.30
C GLU A 266 -12.20 14.52 11.34
N HIS A 267 -11.11 14.55 12.09
CA HIS A 267 -10.23 15.71 12.18
C HIS A 267 -9.63 16.07 10.81
N GLY A 268 -9.08 15.09 10.10
CA GLY A 268 -8.47 15.30 8.79
C GLY A 268 -9.46 15.79 7.73
N VAL A 269 -10.69 15.25 7.70
CA VAL A 269 -11.75 15.76 6.82
C VAL A 269 -12.13 17.19 7.16
N ALA A 270 -12.22 17.55 8.45
CA ALA A 270 -12.48 18.92 8.85
C ALA A 270 -11.39 19.88 8.36
N ARG A 271 -10.11 19.55 8.56
CA ARG A 271 -8.97 20.35 8.07
C ARG A 271 -8.90 20.43 6.55
N ALA A 272 -9.20 19.35 5.84
CA ALA A 272 -9.27 19.36 4.38
C ALA A 272 -10.40 20.26 3.84
N LYS A 273 -11.53 20.38 4.56
CA LYS A 273 -12.59 21.35 4.22
C LYS A 273 -12.12 22.79 4.42
N ASP A 274 -11.34 23.08 5.45
CA ASP A 274 -10.77 24.42 5.66
C ASP A 274 -9.88 24.83 4.49
N ILE A 275 -9.08 23.92 3.95
CA ILE A 275 -8.28 24.15 2.73
C ILE A 275 -9.18 24.49 1.55
N MET A 276 -10.24 23.70 1.29
CA MET A 276 -11.17 23.97 0.18
C MET A 276 -11.87 25.33 0.32
N ASN A 277 -12.27 25.70 1.54
CA ASN A 277 -12.89 26.99 1.81
C ASN A 277 -11.89 28.15 1.62
N ALA A 278 -10.66 28.02 2.11
CA ALA A 278 -9.59 29.02 1.92
C ALA A 278 -9.17 29.18 0.45
N ALA A 279 -9.32 28.11 -0.34
CA ALA A 279 -9.14 28.09 -1.78
C ALA A 279 -10.30 28.73 -2.56
N GLY A 280 -11.47 28.96 -1.93
CA GLY A 280 -12.63 29.56 -2.58
C GLY A 280 -13.53 28.57 -3.32
N ALA A 281 -13.61 27.31 -2.87
CA ALA A 281 -14.51 26.33 -3.48
C ALA A 281 -15.99 26.79 -3.43
N LYS A 282 -16.69 26.69 -4.56
CA LYS A 282 -18.14 26.90 -4.69
C LYS A 282 -18.93 25.83 -3.95
N LYS A 283 -18.49 24.57 -4.05
CA LYS A 283 -19.09 23.42 -3.37
C LYS A 283 -18.00 22.55 -2.76
N VAL A 284 -18.26 21.99 -1.58
CA VAL A 284 -17.36 21.07 -0.90
C VAL A 284 -18.11 19.80 -0.55
N PHE A 285 -17.61 18.67 -1.04
CA PHE A 285 -18.10 17.33 -0.73
C PHE A 285 -17.08 16.61 0.13
N SER A 286 -17.51 15.70 0.99
CA SER A 286 -16.61 14.93 1.84
C SER A 286 -17.14 13.53 2.14
N SER A 287 -16.23 12.60 2.34
CA SER A 287 -16.50 11.30 2.96
C SER A 287 -15.47 11.05 4.07
N ASN A 288 -15.94 10.68 5.26
CA ASN A 288 -15.05 10.33 6.37
C ASN A 288 -14.34 9.00 6.14
N LEU A 289 -14.93 8.07 5.39
CA LEU A 289 -14.29 6.79 5.10
C LEU A 289 -14.61 6.33 3.68
N ARG A 290 -13.56 6.08 2.91
CA ARG A 290 -13.63 5.45 1.59
C ARG A 290 -13.33 3.97 1.70
N ARG A 291 -14.37 3.15 1.84
CA ARG A 291 -14.25 1.68 1.96
C ARG A 291 -13.52 1.01 0.79
N ASN A 292 -13.51 1.63 -0.38
CA ASN A 292 -12.88 1.10 -1.59
C ASN A 292 -11.48 1.70 -1.90
N ALA A 293 -10.80 2.27 -0.91
CA ALA A 293 -9.48 2.88 -1.06
C ALA A 293 -8.59 2.63 0.16
N GLY A 294 -7.28 2.85 0.02
CA GLY A 294 -6.33 2.77 1.13
C GLY A 294 -5.80 1.37 1.46
N TRP A 295 -5.95 0.41 0.54
CA TRP A 295 -5.68 -1.02 0.77
C TRP A 295 -4.17 -1.34 0.66
N HIS A 296 -3.34 -0.59 1.36
CA HIS A 296 -1.94 -0.95 1.58
C HIS A 296 -1.90 -2.12 2.58
N LEU A 297 -1.41 -3.29 2.17
CA LEU A 297 -1.47 -4.51 2.98
C LEU A 297 -0.22 -4.64 3.85
N LEU A 298 -0.33 -4.33 5.15
CA LEU A 298 0.82 -4.17 6.04
C LEU A 298 0.69 -4.95 7.35
N GLY A 299 1.82 -5.25 8.01
CA GLY A 299 1.87 -5.61 9.43
C GLY A 299 1.70 -7.09 9.83
N THR A 300 1.25 -7.92 8.91
CA THR A 300 0.85 -9.32 9.17
C THR A 300 2.00 -10.29 9.48
N ALA A 301 3.24 -9.86 9.44
CA ALA A 301 4.42 -10.61 9.82
C ALA A 301 5.46 -9.68 10.46
N ARG A 302 5.01 -8.85 11.41
CA ARG A 302 5.75 -7.72 11.97
C ARG A 302 7.21 -8.04 12.36
N MET A 303 8.09 -7.09 12.07
CA MET A 303 9.51 -7.10 12.43
C MET A 303 9.75 -6.76 13.91
N GLY A 304 10.79 -7.32 14.51
CA GLY A 304 11.23 -7.04 15.88
C GLY A 304 12.43 -7.88 16.32
N GLU A 305 13.06 -7.50 17.43
CA GLU A 305 14.21 -8.24 18.00
C GLU A 305 13.78 -9.36 18.95
N ASP A 306 12.54 -9.31 19.44
CA ASP A 306 11.98 -10.28 20.39
C ASP A 306 11.15 -11.33 19.63
N PRO A 307 11.58 -12.62 19.59
CA PRO A 307 10.87 -13.68 18.87
C PRO A 307 9.49 -13.99 19.47
N GLU A 308 9.21 -13.64 20.73
CA GLU A 308 7.88 -13.80 21.31
C GLU A 308 6.90 -12.70 20.86
N ARG A 309 7.42 -11.62 20.25
CA ARG A 309 6.65 -10.40 19.92
C ARG A 309 6.81 -9.96 18.47
N SER A 310 7.45 -10.78 17.64
CA SER A 310 7.65 -10.51 16.22
C SER A 310 7.80 -11.81 15.42
N VAL A 311 7.67 -11.72 14.10
CA VAL A 311 7.81 -12.85 13.16
C VAL A 311 9.20 -12.87 12.54
N VAL A 312 9.74 -11.69 12.24
CA VAL A 312 11.05 -11.53 11.62
C VAL A 312 11.97 -10.59 12.41
N ASP A 313 13.27 -10.82 12.29
CA ASP A 313 14.30 -9.92 12.79
C ASP A 313 14.45 -8.66 11.91
N ARG A 314 15.39 -7.78 12.27
CA ARG A 314 15.69 -6.55 11.52
C ARG A 314 16.12 -6.77 10.07
N TRP A 315 16.50 -7.97 9.66
CA TRP A 315 16.89 -8.30 8.28
C TRP A 315 15.73 -8.93 7.50
N GLY A 316 14.54 -9.04 8.10
CA GLY A 316 13.42 -9.75 7.51
C GLY A 316 13.58 -11.27 7.59
N ARG A 317 14.56 -11.80 8.33
CA ARG A 317 14.75 -13.23 8.56
C ARG A 317 13.76 -13.70 9.60
N THR A 318 13.05 -14.80 9.37
CA THR A 318 12.14 -15.32 10.41
C THR A 318 12.91 -15.82 11.62
N HIS A 319 12.33 -15.65 12.82
CA HIS A 319 12.94 -16.15 14.06
C HIS A 319 12.97 -17.68 14.12
N ASP A 320 11.95 -18.32 13.55
CA ASP A 320 11.76 -19.78 13.64
C ASP A 320 12.53 -20.56 12.57
N VAL A 321 12.70 -19.99 11.37
CA VAL A 321 13.28 -20.68 10.21
C VAL A 321 14.48 -19.90 9.68
N SER A 322 15.65 -20.50 9.87
CA SER A 322 16.94 -19.82 9.74
C SER A 322 17.28 -19.39 8.30
N ASN A 323 16.66 -19.97 7.28
CA ASN A 323 16.88 -19.67 5.87
C ASN A 323 15.61 -19.18 5.16
N LEU A 324 14.65 -18.65 5.92
CA LEU A 324 13.41 -18.05 5.44
C LEU A 324 13.40 -16.55 5.71
N PHE A 325 13.09 -15.76 4.69
CA PHE A 325 13.07 -14.29 4.75
C PHE A 325 11.76 -13.73 4.21
N ILE A 326 11.39 -12.53 4.62
CA ILE A 326 10.22 -11.78 4.18
C ILE A 326 10.62 -10.34 3.87
N ILE A 327 10.28 -9.85 2.68
CA ILE A 327 10.72 -8.53 2.17
C ILE A 327 9.56 -7.67 1.61
N ASP A 328 8.35 -7.83 2.16
CA ASP A 328 7.17 -7.08 1.73
C ASP A 328 6.51 -6.29 2.87
N GLY A 329 5.35 -5.69 2.60
CA GLY A 329 4.62 -4.86 3.56
C GLY A 329 4.21 -5.57 4.86
N SER A 330 4.16 -6.91 4.89
CA SER A 330 3.81 -7.67 6.09
C SER A 330 4.75 -7.40 7.28
N ILE A 331 6.01 -7.03 7.03
CA ILE A 331 7.00 -6.86 8.11
C ILE A 331 6.94 -5.49 8.82
N PHE A 332 6.05 -4.60 8.37
CA PHE A 332 5.90 -3.26 8.94
C PHE A 332 5.44 -3.34 10.41
N THR A 333 5.99 -2.47 11.26
CA THR A 333 5.60 -2.38 12.68
C THR A 333 4.56 -1.28 12.94
N THR A 334 4.49 -0.29 12.05
CA THR A 334 3.44 0.72 11.95
C THR A 334 3.18 1.00 10.48
N SER A 335 1.99 1.51 10.11
CA SER A 335 1.70 1.80 8.70
C SER A 335 2.36 3.08 8.20
N ALA A 336 2.73 3.99 9.12
CA ALA A 336 2.90 5.42 8.82
C ALA A 336 1.62 6.00 8.18
N CYS A 337 1.66 7.22 7.68
CA CYS A 337 0.55 7.79 6.90
C CYS A 337 0.97 8.19 5.48
N VAL A 338 1.93 7.45 4.90
CA VAL A 338 2.48 7.65 3.55
C VAL A 338 2.44 6.35 2.76
N ASN A 339 2.51 6.45 1.43
CA ASN A 339 2.51 5.27 0.56
C ASN A 339 3.75 4.39 0.86
N PRO A 340 3.58 3.07 1.12
CA PRO A 340 4.64 2.24 1.74
C PRO A 340 5.66 1.68 0.75
N THR A 341 5.39 1.71 -0.57
CA THR A 341 6.21 1.03 -1.58
C THR A 341 7.70 1.42 -1.54
N PRO A 342 8.09 2.70 -1.39
CA PRO A 342 9.50 3.07 -1.27
C PRO A 342 10.18 2.43 -0.06
N THR A 343 9.47 2.36 1.07
CA THR A 343 9.96 1.69 2.28
C THR A 343 10.07 0.18 2.08
N ILE A 344 9.10 -0.46 1.43
CA ILE A 344 9.19 -1.88 1.05
C ILE A 344 10.43 -2.14 0.19
N GLN A 345 10.69 -1.30 -0.81
CA GLN A 345 11.87 -1.42 -1.66
C GLN A 345 13.17 -1.23 -0.87
N ALA A 346 13.22 -0.25 0.04
CA ALA A 346 14.38 -0.04 0.89
C ALA A 346 14.66 -1.25 1.79
N LEU A 347 13.63 -1.87 2.35
CA LEU A 347 13.74 -3.10 3.16
C LEU A 347 14.22 -4.28 2.31
N ALA A 348 13.66 -4.47 1.11
CA ALA A 348 14.07 -5.52 0.19
C ALA A 348 15.55 -5.39 -0.23
N LEU A 349 16.00 -4.19 -0.58
CA LEU A 349 17.40 -3.91 -0.93
C LEU A 349 18.33 -4.13 0.27
N ARG A 350 17.94 -3.68 1.47
CA ARG A 350 18.70 -3.91 2.71
C ARG A 350 18.87 -5.40 3.00
N THR A 351 17.81 -6.20 2.86
CA THR A 351 17.87 -7.65 3.06
C THR A 351 18.72 -8.33 1.99
N ALA A 352 18.65 -7.88 0.74
CA ALA A 352 19.49 -8.39 -0.34
C ALA A 352 20.99 -8.15 -0.08
N ASP A 353 21.36 -6.94 0.38
CA ASP A 353 22.73 -6.61 0.77
C ASP A 353 23.22 -7.47 1.94
N TYR A 354 22.38 -7.69 2.95
CA TYR A 354 22.68 -8.61 4.06
C TYR A 354 22.93 -10.03 3.56
N LEU A 355 22.07 -10.58 2.69
CA LEU A 355 22.22 -11.92 2.11
C LEU A 355 23.48 -12.05 1.24
N LYS A 356 23.91 -10.97 0.59
CA LYS A 356 25.18 -10.94 -0.17
C LYS A 356 26.40 -10.88 0.75
N GLY A 357 26.27 -10.24 1.91
CA GLY A 357 27.34 -10.02 2.90
C GLY A 357 27.24 -10.95 4.10
N GLU A 358 26.97 -10.36 5.27
CA GLU A 358 26.99 -11.01 6.59
C GLU A 358 26.11 -12.27 6.67
N GLY A 359 24.94 -12.24 6.03
CA GLY A 359 23.98 -13.34 5.99
C GLY A 359 24.27 -14.44 4.98
N GLY A 360 25.29 -14.29 4.12
CA GLY A 360 25.51 -15.14 2.95
C GLY A 360 25.82 -16.62 3.24
N GLN A 361 26.05 -16.98 4.51
CA GLN A 361 26.18 -18.38 4.93
C GLN A 361 24.94 -19.23 4.61
N VAL A 362 23.74 -18.64 4.56
CA VAL A 362 22.51 -19.37 4.20
C VAL A 362 22.43 -19.75 2.72
N LEU A 363 23.30 -19.17 1.89
CA LEU A 363 23.37 -19.42 0.43
C LEU A 363 24.45 -20.44 0.05
N LYS A 364 25.36 -20.76 0.97
CA LYS A 364 26.44 -21.74 0.78
C LYS A 364 25.91 -23.13 1.05
#